data_AF-A0A7D5P0H3-F1
#
_entry.id   AF-A0A7D5P0H3-F1
#
_cell.length_a   1.000
_cell.length_b   1.000
_cell.length_c   1.000
_cell.angle_alpha   90.00
_cell.angle_beta   90.00
_cell.angle_gamma   90.00
#
_symmetry.space_group_name_H-M   'P 1'
#
loop_
_entity.id
_entity.type
_entity.pdbx_description
1 polymer ?
#
loop_
_entity_poly.entity_id
_entity_poly.type
_entity_poly.pdbx_seq_one_letter_code
_entity_poly.pdbx_strand_id
1 'polypeptide(L)'
;MKFKGRKEFPNKSPVSEGQLLKVRITDVGKQGDGIARIEGLIIFVKGAKVGQELEVKVVKVSKTSAFAEPVVVQSSNCQNQDQRF
;
A
#
# COMPACT_ATOMS: atom_id res chain seq x y z
N MET A 1 -9.13 37.37 21.96
CA MET A 1 -9.19 36.26 20.98
C MET A 1 -7.77 35.76 20.70
N LYS A 2 -7.36 34.57 21.12
CA LYS A 2 -7.38 33.29 20.36
C LYS A 2 -6.98 33.42 18.89
N PHE A 3 -5.72 33.13 18.58
CA PHE A 3 -5.37 32.32 17.42
C PHE A 3 -4.34 31.27 17.83
N LYS A 4 -4.81 30.03 17.81
CA LYS A 4 -4.08 28.79 18.13
C LYS A 4 -2.94 28.60 17.14
N GLY A 5 -1.88 27.92 17.59
CA GLY A 5 -0.71 27.57 16.81
C GLY A 5 -1.04 27.17 15.38
N ARG A 6 -0.44 27.89 14.42
CA ARG A 6 -0.32 27.38 13.07
C ARG A 6 0.67 26.23 13.17
N LYS A 7 0.15 25.00 13.25
CA LYS A 7 0.92 23.78 13.02
C LYS A 7 1.73 24.02 11.75
N GLU A 8 3.02 24.24 11.90
CA GLU A 8 3.99 24.02 10.84
C GLU A 8 3.74 22.60 10.36
N PHE A 9 3.24 22.42 9.15
CA PHE A 9 3.13 21.12 8.52
C PHE A 9 4.56 20.76 8.09
N PRO A 10 5.29 19.90 8.81
CA PRO A 10 6.63 19.57 8.40
C PRO A 10 6.53 18.66 7.18
N ASN A 11 7.22 19.02 6.10
CA ASN A 11 7.54 18.18 4.94
C ASN A 11 6.46 17.19 4.53
N LYS A 12 5.65 17.61 3.55
CA LYS A 12 4.77 16.72 2.77
C LYS A 12 5.64 15.65 2.11
N SER A 13 5.83 14.53 2.81
CA SER A 13 6.23 13.30 2.15
C SER A 13 5.13 13.01 1.11
N PRO A 14 5.49 12.62 -0.12
CA PRO A 14 4.51 12.40 -1.20
C PRO A 14 3.45 11.37 -0.79
N VAL A 15 3.79 10.50 0.16
CA VAL A 15 2.91 9.53 0.80
C VAL A 15 2.61 9.92 2.25
N SER A 16 1.34 9.86 2.66
CA SER A 16 0.93 10.03 4.05
C SER A 16 0.75 8.67 4.73
N GLU A 17 1.15 8.59 6.00
CA GLU A 17 0.85 7.46 6.86
C GLU A 17 -0.67 7.25 7.01
N GLY A 18 -1.12 6.00 6.91
CA GLY A 18 -2.51 5.58 7.00
C GLY A 18 -3.32 5.68 5.70
N GLN A 19 -2.76 6.21 4.60
CA GLN A 19 -3.48 6.32 3.33
C GLN A 19 -3.45 5.02 2.52
N LEU A 20 -4.53 4.82 1.77
CA LEU A 20 -4.67 3.77 0.76
C LEU A 20 -4.20 4.32 -0.58
N LEU A 21 -3.27 3.60 -1.22
CA LEU A 21 -2.68 3.98 -2.49
C LEU A 21 -2.69 2.75 -3.41
N LYS A 22 -3.02 2.94 -4.68
CA LYS A 22 -2.82 1.88 -5.68
C LYS A 22 -1.38 1.90 -6.15
N VAL A 23 -0.70 0.77 -6.01
CA VAL A 23 0.70 0.65 -6.39
C VAL A 23 0.88 -0.58 -7.25
N ARG A 24 1.77 -0.46 -8.24
CA ARG A 24 2.15 -1.57 -9.10
C ARG A 24 3.41 -2.22 -8.57
N ILE A 25 3.34 -3.52 -8.34
CA ILE A 25 4.50 -4.29 -7.88
C ILE A 25 5.38 -4.61 -9.07
N THR A 26 6.58 -4.05 -9.08
CA THR A 26 7.55 -4.25 -10.16
C THR A 26 8.42 -5.48 -9.93
N ASP A 27 8.66 -5.84 -8.67
CA ASP A 27 9.57 -6.92 -8.30
C ASP A 27 9.13 -7.60 -6.99
N VAL A 28 9.62 -8.82 -6.75
CA VAL A 28 9.38 -9.57 -5.51
C VAL A 28 10.68 -10.23 -5.04
N GLY A 29 11.02 -10.02 -3.77
CA GLY A 29 12.19 -10.65 -3.16
C GLY A 29 12.01 -12.15 -2.94
N LYS A 30 13.12 -12.86 -2.71
CA LYS A 30 13.12 -14.33 -2.43
C LYS A 30 12.27 -14.73 -1.20
N GLN A 31 12.01 -13.79 -0.30
CA GLN A 31 11.20 -14.00 0.90
C GLN A 31 9.70 -13.73 0.70
N GLY A 32 9.28 -13.33 -0.51
CA GLY A 32 7.89 -13.00 -0.81
C GLY A 32 7.47 -11.58 -0.44
N ASP A 33 8.44 -10.68 -0.22
CA ASP A 33 8.21 -9.24 -0.06
C ASP A 33 8.13 -8.58 -1.43
N GLY A 34 6.99 -7.94 -1.73
CA GLY A 34 6.80 -7.18 -2.96
C GLY A 34 7.45 -5.81 -2.85
N ILE A 35 8.16 -5.42 -3.91
CA ILE A 35 8.84 -4.14 -4.02
C ILE A 35 8.08 -3.28 -5.04
N ALA A 36 7.60 -2.13 -4.57
CA ALA A 36 7.00 -1.10 -5.42
C ALA A 36 7.88 0.15 -5.42
N ARG A 37 7.97 0.83 -6.57
CA ARG A 37 8.80 2.02 -6.75
C ARG A 37 7.93 3.15 -7.29
N ILE A 38 7.85 4.26 -6.56
CA ILE A 38 7.02 5.41 -6.91
C ILE A 38 7.87 6.67 -6.77
N GLU A 39 8.09 7.39 -7.87
CA GLU A 39 8.83 8.67 -7.86
C GLU A 39 10.19 8.62 -7.13
N GLY A 40 10.87 7.46 -7.19
CA GLY A 40 12.15 7.25 -6.50
C GLY A 40 12.05 6.78 -5.04
N LEU A 41 10.85 6.70 -4.47
CA LEU A 41 10.58 6.11 -3.16
C LEU A 41 10.38 4.59 -3.28
N ILE A 42 11.03 3.83 -2.40
CA ILE A 42 10.88 2.38 -2.32
C ILE A 42 9.82 2.05 -1.29
N ILE A 43 8.79 1.32 -1.70
CA ILE A 43 7.70 0.87 -0.83
C ILE A 43 7.80 -0.64 -0.68
N PHE A 44 7.94 -1.08 0.56
CA PHE A 44 7.97 -2.49 0.93
C PHE A 44 6.56 -2.96 1.25
N VAL A 45 6.08 -3.96 0.52
CA VAL A 45 4.73 -4.50 0.64
C VAL A 45 4.80 -5.99 1.00
N LYS A 46 4.45 -6.33 2.23
CA LYS A 46 4.48 -7.74 2.69
C LYS A 46 3.38 -8.56 2.04
N GLY A 47 3.74 -9.68 1.41
CA GLY A 47 2.77 -10.57 0.78
C GLY A 47 2.23 -10.07 -0.57
N ALA A 48 2.89 -9.09 -1.17
CA ALA A 48 2.60 -8.64 -2.53
C ALA A 48 3.27 -9.55 -3.58
N LYS A 49 2.57 -9.76 -4.70
CA LYS A 49 3.08 -10.55 -5.84
C LYS A 49 3.48 -9.63 -6.98
N VAL A 50 4.57 -10.00 -7.67
CA VAL A 50 5.02 -9.30 -8.87
C VAL A 50 3.97 -9.33 -9.98
N GLY A 51 3.85 -8.22 -10.70
CA GLY A 51 2.93 -8.11 -11.84
C GLY A 51 1.47 -7.85 -11.47
N GLN A 52 1.14 -7.78 -10.18
CA GLN A 52 -0.19 -7.36 -9.73
C GLN A 52 -0.20 -5.88 -9.35
N GLU A 53 -1.32 -5.23 -9.63
CA GLU A 53 -1.64 -3.91 -9.14
C GLU A 53 -2.66 -4.08 -8.02
N LEU A 54 -2.28 -3.67 -6.81
CA LEU A 54 -3.10 -3.85 -5.62
C LEU A 54 -3.08 -2.58 -4.79
N GLU A 55 -4.14 -2.42 -4.01
CA GLU A 55 -4.25 -1.30 -3.10
C GLU A 55 -3.47 -1.62 -1.84
N VAL A 56 -2.56 -0.74 -1.46
CA VAL A 56 -1.73 -0.89 -0.27
C VAL A 56 -2.05 0.23 0.71
N LYS A 57 -2.06 -0.10 1.99
CA LYS A 57 -2.19 0.85 3.08
C LYS A 57 -0.82 1.20 3.60
N VAL A 58 -0.42 2.46 3.49
CA VAL A 58 0.84 2.94 4.07
C VAL A 58 0.72 2.91 5.59
N VAL A 59 1.57 2.16 6.26
CA VAL A 59 1.59 2.09 7.73
C VAL A 59 2.60 3.08 8.29
N LYS A 60 3.76 3.21 7.63
CA LYS A 60 4.84 4.08 8.09
C LYS A 60 5.67 4.60 6.93
N VAL A 61 5.96 5.90 6.94
CA VAL A 61 6.81 6.56 5.94
C VAL A 61 8.12 6.98 6.60
N SER A 62 9.24 6.73 5.91
CA SER A 62 10.58 7.15 6.31
C SER A 62 11.20 8.06 5.22
N LYS A 63 12.39 8.62 5.48
CA LYS A 63 13.06 9.56 4.55
C LYS A 63 13.28 9.02 3.13
N THR A 64 13.51 7.72 2.98
CA THR A 64 13.88 7.08 1.70
C THR A 64 13.04 5.85 1.36
N SER A 65 12.20 5.40 2.28
CA SER A 65 11.39 4.20 2.13
C SER A 65 10.07 4.30 2.89
N ALA A 66 9.06 3.54 2.45
CA ALA A 66 7.79 3.40 3.16
C ALA A 66 7.43 1.93 3.35
N PHE A 67 6.75 1.64 4.46
CA PHE A 67 6.15 0.35 4.75
C PHE A 67 4.66 0.42 4.48
N ALA A 68 4.17 -0.52 3.68
CA ALA A 68 2.76 -0.63 3.38
C ALA A 68 2.31 -2.09 3.44
N GLU A 69 1.02 -2.30 3.71
CA GLU A 69 0.41 -3.62 3.75
C GLU A 69 -0.62 -3.74 2.63
N PRO A 70 -0.70 -4.87 1.92
CA PRO A 70 -1.67 -5.07 0.87
C PRO A 70 -3.07 -5.20 1.46
N VAL A 71 -4.01 -4.42 0.94
CA VAL A 71 -5.44 -4.60 1.23
C VAL A 71 -5.96 -5.65 0.26
N VAL A 72 -5.92 -6.91 0.68
CA VAL A 72 -6.49 -8.01 -0.10
C VAL A 72 -8.01 -7.86 -0.05
N VAL A 73 -8.58 -7.21 -1.07
CA VAL A 73 -10.01 -7.32 -1.35
C VAL A 73 -10.24 -8.74 -1.85
N GLN A 74 -10.61 -9.62 -0.93
CA GLN A 74 -10.88 -11.01 -1.27
C GLN A 74 -12.09 -11.07 -2.21
N SER A 75 -11.83 -11.18 -3.51
CA SER A 75 -12.81 -11.63 -4.49
C SER A 75 -13.05 -13.13 -4.30
N SER A 76 -13.59 -13.51 -3.14
CA SER A 76 -14.17 -14.84 -2.95
C SER A 76 -15.57 -14.82 -3.57
N ASN A 77 -15.64 -14.90 -4.90
CA ASN A 77 -16.83 -15.35 -5.59
C ASN A 77 -16.50 -16.67 -6.28
N CYS A 78 -16.93 -17.79 -5.69
CA CYS A 78 -17.16 -19.04 -6.42
C CYS A 78 -17.91 -20.06 -5.54
N GLN A 79 -19.02 -19.65 -4.90
CA GLN A 79 -19.95 -20.64 -4.34
C GLN A 79 -20.91 -21.10 -5.43
N ASN A 80 -20.38 -22.03 -6.22
CA ASN A 80 -21.05 -23.22 -6.72
C ASN A 80 -22.55 -23.30 -6.39
N GLN A 81 -23.40 -23.08 -7.38
CA GLN A 81 -24.76 -23.62 -7.40
C GLN A 81 -24.89 -24.48 -8.66
N ASP A 82 -24.28 -25.66 -8.64
CA ASP A 82 -24.81 -26.78 -9.39
C ASP A 82 -26.14 -27.18 -8.71
N GLN A 83 -27.23 -26.55 -9.14
CA GLN A 83 -28.56 -27.09 -8.86
C GLN A 83 -28.71 -28.38 -9.67
N ARG A 84 -28.47 -29.50 -8.98
CA ARG A 84 -28.72 -30.86 -9.44
C ARG A 84 -30.18 -31.02 -9.87
N PHE A 85 -30.35 -31.62 -11.04
CA PHE A 85 -31.56 -32.07 -11.75
C PHE A 85 -32.84 -32.25 -10.93
#